data_AF-A0A271LKQ7-F1
#
_entry.id   AF-A0A271LKQ7-F1
#
_cell.length_a   1.000
_cell.length_b   1.000
_cell.length_c   1.000
_cell.angle_alpha   90.00
_cell.angle_beta   90.00
_cell.angle_gamma   90.00
#
_symmetry.space_group_name_H-M   'P 1'
#
loop_
_entity.id
_entity.type
_entity.pdbx_description
1 polymer ?
#
loop_
_entity_poly.entity_id
_entity_poly.type
_entity_poly.pdbx_seq_one_letter_code
_entity_poly.pdbx_strand_id
1 'polypeptide(L)'
;MRKQDTPGALANFPYDRMTVERFREAFPRARWSDQRRSWFVPGKTAARRVDRWLAREAELLAIHGDSKGRDAFAFDPISSPYLEVADDLRIRTPYSKTLLRELHEIPWASWDDELRAWRVPFRSYEELRRRWPTIEEAARRSEPEERKRWREAEKDSEAQRTARLRYAERRRHRYPLPAEDLPPMGRPVATEQYGVVVFTDVSGELAELSALTAFYPHAMRADFDFVWRTWRLATLTELIRTWPARREAGEMEHSRGWWQPTLTELRVARRNARMIERRRRNRDLRRS
;
A
#
# COMPACT_ATOMS: atom_id res chain seq x y z
N MET A 1 9.91 -31.33 -55.27
CA MET A 1 10.09 -29.97 -55.78
C MET A 1 10.26 -29.01 -54.60
N ARG A 2 11.47 -28.43 -54.43
CA ARG A 2 11.78 -27.48 -53.35
C ARG A 2 11.09 -26.14 -53.65
N LYS A 3 10.09 -25.74 -52.84
CA LYS A 3 9.58 -24.36 -52.87
C LYS A 3 10.65 -23.47 -52.27
N GLN A 4 11.21 -22.61 -53.10
CA GLN A 4 12.15 -21.57 -52.70
C GLN A 4 11.45 -20.68 -51.65
N ASP A 5 12.04 -20.56 -50.46
CA ASP A 5 11.61 -19.60 -49.45
C ASP A 5 11.78 -18.20 -50.03
N THR A 6 10.68 -17.65 -50.57
CA THR A 6 10.67 -16.26 -51.04
C THR A 6 10.76 -15.39 -49.80
N PRO A 7 11.83 -14.60 -49.61
CA PRO A 7 11.94 -13.74 -48.43
C PRO A 7 10.81 -12.72 -48.43
N GLY A 8 10.06 -12.64 -47.33
CA GLY A 8 8.91 -11.76 -47.18
C GLY A 8 8.47 -11.66 -45.72
N ALA A 9 7.53 -10.77 -45.45
CA ALA A 9 7.03 -10.50 -44.09
C ALA A 9 5.51 -10.61 -44.03
N LEU A 10 5.01 -10.94 -42.84
CA LEU A 10 3.59 -10.98 -42.54
C LEU A 10 3.18 -9.71 -41.81
N ALA A 11 2.10 -9.08 -42.24
CA ALA A 11 1.45 -7.96 -41.58
C ALA A 11 0.08 -8.41 -41.06
N ASN A 12 -0.21 -8.13 -39.80
CA ASN A 12 -1.53 -8.34 -39.21
C ASN A 12 -2.00 -7.03 -38.57
N PHE A 13 -3.19 -6.58 -38.94
CA PHE A 13 -3.85 -5.40 -38.40
C PHE A 13 -5.37 -5.60 -38.48
N PRO A 14 -6.17 -4.92 -37.63
CA PRO A 14 -7.63 -5.02 -37.65
C PRO A 14 -8.20 -4.71 -39.03
N TYR A 15 -9.25 -5.43 -39.45
CA TYR A 15 -9.90 -5.19 -40.73
C TYR A 15 -10.65 -3.86 -40.72
N ASP A 16 -10.04 -2.84 -41.31
CA ASP A 16 -10.66 -1.57 -41.63
C ASP A 16 -10.53 -1.31 -43.13
N ARG A 17 -11.64 -0.96 -43.79
CA ARG A 17 -11.72 -0.80 -45.24
C ARG A 17 -10.74 0.27 -45.73
N MET A 18 -10.64 1.39 -45.00
CA MET A 18 -9.72 2.47 -45.36
C MET A 18 -8.26 2.07 -45.13
N THR A 19 -7.97 1.41 -44.01
CA THR A 19 -6.63 0.86 -43.69
C THR A 19 -6.18 -0.17 -44.74
N VAL A 20 -7.07 -1.04 -45.21
CA VAL A 20 -6.78 -2.04 -46.26
C VAL A 20 -6.53 -1.38 -47.63
N GLU A 21 -7.32 -0.36 -48.00
CA GLU A 21 -7.12 0.40 -49.24
C GLU A 21 -5.74 1.08 -49.25
N ARG A 22 -5.39 1.82 -48.18
CA ARG A 22 -4.06 2.44 -48.02
C ARG A 22 -2.92 1.42 -47.99
N PHE A 23 -3.13 0.25 -47.38
CA PHE A 23 -2.15 -0.83 -47.36
C PHE A 23 -1.90 -1.38 -48.76
N ARG A 24 -2.96 -1.54 -49.57
CA ARG A 24 -2.85 -1.99 -50.96
C ARG A 24 -2.18 -0.96 -51.87
N GLU A 25 -2.40 0.33 -51.62
CA GLU A 25 -1.67 1.41 -52.30
C GLU A 25 -0.16 1.39 -51.97
N ALA A 26 0.19 1.23 -50.69
CA ALA A 26 1.59 1.20 -50.24
C ALA A 26 2.33 -0.11 -50.61
N PHE A 27 1.61 -1.22 -50.69
CA PHE A 27 2.13 -2.54 -51.05
C PHE A 27 1.29 -3.23 -52.15
N PRO A 28 1.40 -2.79 -53.41
CA PRO A 28 0.58 -3.33 -54.53
C PRO A 28 0.80 -4.82 -54.80
N ARG A 29 1.94 -5.37 -54.38
CA ARG A 29 2.29 -6.80 -54.54
C ARG A 29 1.98 -7.64 -53.30
N ALA A 30 1.36 -7.07 -52.27
CA ALA A 30 0.94 -7.81 -51.08
C ALA A 30 -0.19 -8.79 -51.42
N ARG A 31 -0.19 -9.95 -50.75
CA ARG A 31 -1.20 -11.00 -50.94
C ARG A 31 -1.83 -11.38 -49.61
N TRP A 32 -3.15 -11.43 -49.57
CA TRP A 32 -3.86 -11.96 -48.41
C TRP A 32 -3.69 -13.48 -48.33
N SER A 33 -3.51 -14.01 -47.12
CA SER A 33 -3.48 -15.45 -46.85
C SER A 33 -4.58 -15.81 -45.86
N ASP A 34 -5.64 -16.48 -46.34
CA ASP A 34 -6.75 -16.91 -45.50
C ASP A 34 -6.32 -17.88 -44.39
N GLN A 35 -5.37 -18.77 -44.69
CA GLN A 35 -4.86 -19.75 -43.73
C GLN A 35 -4.16 -19.10 -42.51
N ARG A 36 -3.53 -17.94 -42.72
CA ARG A 36 -2.78 -17.22 -41.68
C ARG A 36 -3.45 -15.93 -41.23
N ARG A 37 -4.64 -15.60 -41.78
CA ARG A 37 -5.38 -14.35 -41.56
C ARG A 37 -4.47 -13.11 -41.55
N SER A 38 -3.53 -13.06 -42.48
CA SER A 38 -2.51 -12.01 -42.54
C SER A 38 -2.11 -11.69 -43.97
N TRP A 39 -1.59 -10.49 -44.17
CA TRP A 39 -1.06 -10.03 -45.44
C TRP A 39 0.41 -10.44 -45.59
N PHE A 40 0.75 -11.12 -46.68
CA PHE A 40 2.12 -11.42 -47.05
C PHE A 40 2.67 -10.35 -48.00
N VAL A 41 3.75 -9.70 -47.59
CA VAL A 41 4.47 -8.71 -48.40
C VAL A 41 5.79 -9.33 -48.89
N PRO A 42 6.01 -9.46 -50.21
CA PRO A 42 7.23 -10.04 -50.74
C PRO A 42 8.41 -9.05 -50.67
N GLY A 43 9.60 -9.57 -50.34
CA GLY A 43 10.86 -8.82 -50.38
C GLY A 43 11.72 -8.98 -49.13
N LYS A 44 13.04 -8.88 -49.29
CA LYS A 44 14.03 -9.00 -48.20
C LYS A 44 13.92 -7.91 -47.12
N THR A 45 13.39 -6.73 -47.48
CA THR A 45 13.16 -5.61 -46.55
C THR A 45 11.68 -5.42 -46.19
N ALA A 46 10.83 -6.39 -46.55
CA ALA A 46 9.38 -6.28 -46.36
C ALA A 46 9.00 -6.02 -44.90
N ALA A 47 9.66 -6.68 -43.94
CA ALA A 47 9.40 -6.49 -42.51
C ALA A 47 9.57 -5.02 -42.09
N ARG A 48 10.75 -4.43 -42.35
CA ARG A 48 11.04 -3.04 -41.98
C ARG A 48 10.12 -2.02 -42.66
N ARG A 49 9.65 -2.31 -43.88
CA ARG A 49 8.70 -1.44 -44.58
C ARG A 49 7.30 -1.55 -44.00
N VAL A 50 6.85 -2.77 -43.67
CA VAL A 50 5.58 -3.02 -42.99
C VAL A 50 5.57 -2.33 -41.62
N ASP A 51 6.63 -2.50 -40.81
CA ASP A 51 6.73 -1.86 -39.49
C ASP A 51 6.65 -0.33 -39.59
N ARG A 52 7.37 0.25 -40.56
CA ARG A 52 7.34 1.71 -40.80
C ARG A 52 5.96 2.19 -41.26
N TRP A 53 5.28 1.41 -42.09
CA TRP A 53 3.94 1.74 -42.55
C TRP A 53 2.92 1.64 -41.41
N LEU A 54 2.99 0.58 -40.59
CA LEU A 54 2.16 0.42 -39.39
C LEU A 54 2.37 1.56 -38.39
N ALA A 55 3.62 2.00 -38.18
CA ALA A 55 3.92 3.14 -37.33
C ALA A 55 3.27 4.44 -37.84
N ARG A 56 3.37 4.71 -39.16
CA ARG A 56 2.72 5.87 -39.79
C ARG A 56 1.20 5.79 -39.76
N GLU A 57 0.63 4.61 -39.95
CA GLU A 57 -0.82 4.42 -39.88
C GLU A 57 -1.33 4.62 -38.45
N ALA A 58 -0.57 4.17 -37.45
CA ALA A 58 -0.88 4.43 -36.04
C ALA A 58 -0.84 5.93 -35.70
N GLU A 59 0.10 6.69 -36.26
CA GLU A 59 0.14 8.16 -36.13
C GLU A 59 -1.07 8.82 -36.81
N LEU A 60 -1.45 8.38 -38.01
CA LEU A 60 -2.63 8.90 -38.70
C LEU A 60 -3.92 8.59 -37.92
N LEU A 61 -4.09 7.36 -37.44
CA LEU A 61 -5.22 6.98 -36.60
C LEU A 61 -5.25 7.77 -35.29
N ALA A 62 -4.08 8.10 -34.71
CA ALA A 62 -3.99 8.96 -33.53
C ALA A 62 -4.53 10.37 -33.81
N ILE A 63 -4.16 10.99 -34.95
CA ILE A 63 -4.62 12.34 -35.33
C ILE A 63 -6.14 12.36 -35.56
N HIS A 64 -6.69 11.38 -36.29
CA HIS A 64 -8.13 11.30 -36.55
C HIS A 64 -8.91 10.97 -35.26
N GLY A 65 -8.35 10.12 -34.39
CA GLY A 65 -8.91 9.79 -33.08
C GLY A 65 -9.00 11.01 -32.17
N ASP A 66 -7.96 11.86 -32.15
CA ASP A 66 -7.97 13.09 -31.37
C ASP A 66 -8.95 14.13 -31.93
N SER A 67 -9.08 14.26 -33.25
CA SER A 67 -10.11 15.12 -33.86
C SER A 67 -11.52 14.68 -33.45
N LYS A 68 -11.83 13.39 -33.56
CA LYS A 68 -13.12 12.82 -33.13
C LYS A 68 -13.37 13.05 -31.63
N GLY A 69 -12.32 12.91 -30.82
CA GLY A 69 -12.38 13.18 -29.39
C GLY A 69 -12.65 14.65 -29.05
N ARG A 70 -12.09 15.59 -29.83
CA ARG A 70 -12.37 17.03 -29.70
C ARG A 70 -13.82 17.34 -30.08
N ASP A 71 -14.33 16.74 -31.16
CA ASP A 71 -15.73 16.91 -31.56
C ASP A 71 -16.68 16.38 -30.48
N ALA A 72 -16.36 15.23 -29.87
CA ALA A 72 -17.12 14.67 -28.75
C ALA A 72 -17.07 15.57 -27.50
N PHE A 73 -15.91 16.14 -27.18
CA PHE A 73 -15.77 17.12 -26.10
C PHE A 73 -16.55 18.41 -26.37
N ALA A 74 -16.53 18.92 -27.61
CA ALA A 74 -17.27 20.11 -28.00
C ALA A 74 -18.80 19.90 -27.92
N PHE A 75 -19.26 18.68 -28.19
CA PHE A 75 -20.68 18.32 -28.12
C PHE A 75 -21.18 18.21 -26.68
N ASP A 76 -20.41 17.59 -25.79
CA ASP A 76 -20.82 17.37 -24.39
C ASP A 76 -19.61 17.51 -23.46
N PRO A 77 -19.26 18.72 -23.01
CA PRO A 77 -18.08 18.99 -22.22
C PRO A 77 -18.26 18.62 -20.75
N ILE A 78 -17.27 17.93 -20.17
CA ILE A 78 -17.17 17.74 -18.72
C ILE A 78 -16.76 19.07 -18.07
N SER A 79 -17.63 19.62 -17.23
CA SER A 79 -17.32 20.78 -16.40
C SER A 79 -17.00 20.34 -14.97
N SER A 80 -15.72 20.38 -14.58
CA SER A 80 -15.29 20.05 -13.22
C SER A 80 -14.06 20.88 -12.83
N PRO A 81 -13.93 21.30 -11.56
CA PRO A 81 -12.78 22.08 -11.08
C PRO A 81 -11.44 21.35 -11.17
N TYR A 82 -11.49 20.03 -11.40
CA TYR A 82 -10.34 19.16 -11.48
C TYR A 82 -9.85 18.88 -12.91
N LEU A 83 -10.60 19.35 -13.92
CA LEU A 83 -10.30 19.17 -15.34
C LEU A 83 -9.93 20.52 -15.96
N GLU A 84 -8.71 20.60 -16.48
CA GLU A 84 -8.22 21.74 -17.27
C GLU A 84 -8.10 21.30 -18.74
N VAL A 85 -8.65 22.11 -19.64
CA VAL A 85 -8.70 21.80 -21.08
C VAL A 85 -7.67 22.66 -21.79
N ALA A 86 -6.70 22.03 -22.44
CA ALA A 86 -5.66 22.67 -23.24
C ALA A 86 -5.59 21.99 -24.62
N ASP A 87 -4.38 21.84 -25.17
CA ASP A 87 -4.15 20.97 -26.34
C ASP A 87 -4.51 19.50 -26.05
N ASP A 88 -4.60 19.14 -24.78
CA ASP A 88 -4.96 17.87 -24.19
C ASP A 88 -5.87 18.07 -22.97
N LEU A 89 -6.47 16.99 -22.46
CA LEU A 89 -7.25 17.02 -21.21
C LEU A 89 -6.31 16.80 -20.04
N ARG A 90 -6.21 17.80 -19.15
CA ARG A 90 -5.30 17.79 -18.00
C ARG A 90 -6.08 17.64 -16.71
N ILE A 91 -5.74 16.65 -15.91
CA ILE A 91 -6.44 16.36 -14.66
C ILE A 91 -5.53 16.73 -13.49
N ARG A 92 -5.92 17.76 -12.74
CA ARG A 92 -5.21 18.26 -11.55
C ARG A 92 -6.00 17.88 -10.31
N THR A 93 -5.64 16.74 -9.70
CA THR A 93 -6.37 16.22 -8.54
C THR A 93 -5.42 15.90 -7.37
N PRO A 94 -5.91 15.99 -6.12
CA PRO A 94 -5.16 15.51 -4.96
C PRO A 94 -4.85 14.01 -5.05
N TYR A 95 -3.73 13.59 -4.47
CA TYR A 95 -3.31 12.19 -4.47
C TYR A 95 -4.35 11.28 -3.81
N SER A 96 -4.87 10.32 -4.59
CA SER A 96 -5.78 9.27 -4.14
C SER A 96 -5.50 7.96 -4.87
N LYS A 97 -5.40 6.84 -4.13
CA LYS A 97 -5.15 5.52 -4.73
C LYS A 97 -6.28 5.09 -5.66
N THR A 98 -7.53 5.37 -5.29
CA THR A 98 -8.70 5.06 -6.10
C THR A 98 -8.65 5.84 -7.41
N LEU A 99 -8.38 7.14 -7.32
CA LEU A 99 -8.25 8.01 -8.50
C LEU A 99 -7.14 7.56 -9.43
N LEU A 100 -5.96 7.24 -8.89
CA LEU A 100 -4.83 6.76 -9.69
C LEU A 100 -5.18 5.46 -10.42
N ARG A 101 -5.89 4.53 -9.76
CA ARG A 101 -6.35 3.30 -10.41
C ARG A 101 -7.26 3.62 -11.60
N GLU A 102 -8.27 4.46 -11.40
CA GLU A 102 -9.18 4.83 -12.49
C GLU A 102 -8.44 5.53 -13.65
N LEU A 103 -7.44 6.36 -13.37
CA LEU A 103 -6.64 7.03 -14.41
C LEU A 103 -5.70 6.09 -15.17
N HIS A 104 -5.15 5.05 -14.51
CA HIS A 104 -4.31 4.06 -15.19
C HIS A 104 -5.12 3.19 -16.17
N GLU A 105 -6.41 2.99 -15.91
CA GLU A 105 -7.29 2.24 -16.81
C GLU A 105 -7.65 3.04 -18.08
N ILE A 106 -7.41 4.36 -18.11
CA ILE A 106 -7.69 5.20 -19.27
C ILE A 106 -6.59 4.99 -20.32
N PRO A 107 -6.94 4.53 -21.53
CA PRO A 107 -5.96 4.35 -22.60
C PRO A 107 -5.20 5.65 -22.87
N TRP A 108 -3.87 5.53 -23.00
CA TRP A 108 -2.97 6.64 -23.33
C TRP A 108 -2.94 7.80 -22.33
N ALA A 109 -3.54 7.63 -21.16
CA ALA A 109 -3.30 8.54 -20.04
C ALA A 109 -1.85 8.41 -19.56
N SER A 110 -1.22 9.54 -19.30
CA SER A 110 0.16 9.59 -18.80
C SER A 110 0.30 10.67 -17.74
N TRP A 111 1.20 10.44 -16.79
CA TRP A 111 1.57 11.47 -15.83
C TRP A 111 2.61 12.40 -16.45
N ASP A 112 2.34 13.71 -16.41
CA ASP A 112 3.28 14.75 -16.77
C ASP A 112 3.88 15.36 -15.49
N ASP A 113 5.19 15.16 -15.29
CA ASP A 113 5.89 15.61 -14.08
C ASP A 113 6.13 17.12 -14.05
N GLU A 114 6.26 17.76 -15.22
CA GLU A 114 6.47 19.21 -15.34
C GLU A 114 5.18 19.96 -14.99
N LEU A 115 4.06 19.49 -15.54
CA LEU A 115 2.75 20.08 -15.28
C LEU A 115 2.15 19.59 -13.95
N ARG A 116 2.71 18.52 -13.35
CA ARG A 116 2.16 17.80 -12.19
C ARG A 116 0.69 17.46 -12.39
N ALA A 117 0.36 16.96 -13.57
CA ALA A 117 -1.00 16.68 -13.99
C ALA A 117 -1.04 15.40 -14.82
N TRP A 118 -2.18 14.72 -14.80
CA TRP A 118 -2.42 13.63 -15.75
C TRP A 118 -2.83 14.21 -17.09
N ARG A 119 -2.08 13.85 -18.13
CA ARG A 119 -2.36 14.15 -19.54
C ARG A 119 -3.19 13.01 -20.12
N VAL A 120 -4.38 13.35 -20.61
CA VAL A 120 -5.29 12.44 -21.32
C VAL A 120 -5.54 13.00 -22.73
N PRO A 121 -5.16 12.27 -23.80
CA PRO A 121 -5.46 12.70 -25.16
C PRO A 121 -6.97 12.71 -25.42
N PHE A 122 -7.42 13.59 -26.34
CA PHE A 122 -8.84 13.72 -26.67
C PHE A 122 -9.46 12.42 -27.20
N ARG A 123 -8.70 11.56 -27.89
CA ARG A 123 -9.22 10.24 -28.33
C ARG A 123 -9.73 9.36 -27.19
N SER A 124 -9.28 9.60 -25.95
CA SER A 124 -9.71 8.88 -24.75
C SER A 124 -10.85 9.58 -24.00
N TYR A 125 -11.42 10.64 -24.58
CA TYR A 125 -12.42 11.48 -23.93
C TYR A 125 -13.67 10.69 -23.49
N GLU A 126 -14.21 9.83 -24.36
CA GLU A 126 -15.37 8.99 -24.04
C GLU A 126 -15.10 8.07 -22.84
N GLU A 127 -13.89 7.53 -22.73
CA GLU A 127 -13.51 6.66 -21.62
C GLU A 127 -13.30 7.47 -20.33
N LEU A 128 -12.67 8.64 -20.44
CA LEU A 128 -12.56 9.59 -19.35
C LEU A 128 -13.94 10.00 -18.83
N ARG A 129 -14.87 10.31 -19.73
CA ARG A 129 -16.25 10.72 -19.41
C ARG A 129 -17.02 9.64 -18.66
N ARG A 130 -16.91 8.38 -19.09
CA ARG A 130 -17.54 7.23 -18.40
C ARG A 130 -17.05 7.08 -16.96
N ARG A 131 -15.76 7.34 -16.71
CA ARG A 131 -15.13 7.18 -15.39
C ARG A 131 -15.10 8.47 -14.56
N TRP A 132 -15.44 9.61 -15.16
CA TRP A 132 -15.36 10.92 -14.53
C TRP A 132 -16.12 11.01 -13.20
N PRO A 133 -17.36 10.49 -13.06
CA PRO A 133 -18.07 10.58 -11.78
C PRO A 133 -17.33 9.89 -10.63
N THR A 134 -16.68 8.76 -10.88
CA THR A 134 -15.88 8.04 -9.89
C THR A 134 -14.59 8.79 -9.55
N ILE A 135 -13.94 9.37 -10.56
CA ILE A 135 -12.73 10.20 -10.39
C ILE A 135 -13.04 11.44 -9.56
N GLU A 136 -14.14 12.15 -9.87
CA GLU A 136 -14.56 13.36 -9.17
C GLU A 136 -14.98 13.08 -7.73
N GLU A 137 -15.74 12.02 -7.47
CA GLU A 137 -16.05 11.60 -6.11
C GLU A 137 -14.78 11.23 -5.32
N ALA A 138 -13.84 10.52 -5.94
CA ALA A 138 -12.59 10.15 -5.30
C ALA A 138 -11.70 11.36 -5.02
N ALA A 139 -11.72 12.37 -5.90
CA ALA A 139 -11.03 13.65 -5.73
C ALA A 139 -11.62 14.42 -4.56
N ARG A 140 -12.96 14.61 -4.52
CA ARG A 140 -13.69 15.27 -3.44
C ARG A 140 -13.44 14.61 -2.08
N ARG A 141 -13.59 13.28 -2.00
CA ARG A 141 -13.29 12.50 -0.77
C ARG A 141 -11.83 12.60 -0.31
N SER A 142 -10.94 12.96 -1.22
CA SER A 142 -9.51 13.08 -0.97
C SER A 142 -9.07 14.51 -0.70
N GLU A 143 -9.99 15.48 -0.73
CA GLU A 143 -9.70 16.85 -0.32
C GLU A 143 -9.11 16.86 1.10
N PRO A 144 -8.00 17.59 1.31
CA PRO A 144 -7.35 17.68 2.62
C PRO A 144 -8.30 18.08 3.75
N GLU A 145 -9.32 18.88 3.44
CA GLU A 145 -10.37 19.34 4.36
C GLU A 145 -11.32 18.21 4.79
N GLU A 146 -11.77 17.36 3.86
CA GLU A 146 -12.55 16.18 4.24
C GLU A 146 -11.69 15.21 5.05
N ARG A 147 -10.44 14.93 4.63
CA ARG A 147 -9.51 14.08 5.41
C ARG A 147 -9.22 14.64 6.81
N LYS A 148 -9.31 15.96 7.00
CA LYS A 148 -9.17 16.61 8.31
C LYS A 148 -10.45 16.42 9.14
N ARG A 149 -11.63 16.66 8.55
CA ARG A 149 -12.93 16.43 9.20
C ARG A 149 -13.15 14.98 9.62
N TRP A 150 -12.78 14.01 8.77
CA TRP A 150 -12.83 12.58 9.11
C TRP A 150 -11.84 12.23 10.24
N ARG A 151 -10.61 12.76 10.18
CA ARG A 151 -9.63 12.57 11.27
C ARG A 151 -10.08 13.23 12.57
N GLU A 152 -10.79 14.34 12.52
CA GLU A 152 -11.38 15.03 13.67
C GLU A 152 -12.60 14.27 14.23
N ALA A 153 -13.49 13.74 13.38
CA ALA A 153 -14.60 12.89 13.81
C ALA A 153 -14.10 11.56 14.41
N GLU A 154 -13.06 10.96 13.83
CA GLU A 154 -12.41 9.75 14.37
C GLU A 154 -11.59 10.07 15.63
N LYS A 155 -11.18 11.34 15.81
CA LYS A 155 -10.50 11.82 17.03
C LYS A 155 -11.38 11.75 18.26
N ASP A 156 -12.67 11.96 18.08
CA ASP A 156 -13.67 11.93 19.14
C ASP A 156 -14.29 10.55 19.38
N SER A 157 -13.91 9.55 18.59
CA SER A 157 -14.32 8.17 18.82
C SER A 157 -13.86 7.67 20.19
N GLU A 158 -14.75 6.99 20.89
CA GLU A 158 -14.49 6.32 22.16
C GLU A 158 -13.32 5.33 22.05
N ALA A 159 -13.18 4.66 20.90
CA ALA A 159 -12.04 3.77 20.61
C ALA A 159 -10.69 4.51 20.64
N GLN A 160 -10.65 5.76 20.19
CA GLN A 160 -9.43 6.56 20.24
C GLN A 160 -9.15 7.08 21.66
N ARG A 161 -10.19 7.46 22.42
CA ARG A 161 -10.06 7.86 23.83
C ARG A 161 -9.50 6.70 24.67
N THR A 162 -10.04 5.50 24.52
CA THR A 162 -9.54 4.30 25.20
C THR A 162 -8.12 3.93 24.77
N ALA A 163 -7.79 4.05 23.48
CA ALA A 163 -6.42 3.84 22.99
C ALA A 163 -5.41 4.84 23.58
N ARG A 164 -5.80 6.13 23.70
CA ARG A 164 -4.97 7.17 24.33
C ARG A 164 -4.73 6.89 25.81
N LEU A 165 -5.78 6.49 26.55
CA LEU A 165 -5.66 6.12 27.96
C LEU A 165 -4.72 4.91 28.13
N ARG A 166 -4.88 3.86 27.32
CA ARG A 166 -3.97 2.69 27.31
C ARG A 166 -2.54 3.07 26.98
N TYR A 167 -2.34 3.98 26.02
CA TYR A 167 -1.02 4.46 25.65
C TYR A 167 -0.37 5.29 26.76
N ALA A 168 -1.13 6.19 27.40
CA ALA A 168 -0.67 6.96 28.55
C ALA A 168 -0.28 6.04 29.71
N GLU A 169 -1.09 5.02 30.01
CA GLU A 169 -0.80 4.04 31.06
C GLU A 169 0.48 3.25 30.75
N ARG A 170 0.64 2.78 29.51
CA ARG A 170 1.87 2.09 29.09
C ARG A 170 3.13 2.94 29.27
N ARG A 171 3.06 4.27 29.09
CA ARG A 171 4.21 5.16 29.27
C ARG A 171 4.65 5.35 30.72
N ARG A 172 3.80 5.00 31.68
CA ARG A 172 4.17 4.99 33.11
C ARG A 172 5.12 3.86 33.46
N HIS A 173 5.30 2.87 32.56
CA HIS A 173 6.17 1.70 32.74
C HIS A 173 5.97 0.99 34.08
N ARG A 174 4.72 0.97 34.55
CA ARG A 174 4.30 0.27 35.77
C ARG A 174 3.49 -0.97 35.42
N TYR A 175 3.57 -1.99 36.27
CA TYR A 175 2.82 -3.22 36.15
C TYR A 175 2.35 -3.66 37.53
N PRO A 176 1.10 -4.14 37.67
CA PRO A 176 0.62 -4.66 38.94
C PRO A 176 1.17 -6.08 39.14
N LEU A 177 1.67 -6.35 40.33
CA LEU A 177 2.16 -7.67 40.72
C LEU A 177 1.58 -8.05 42.08
N PRO A 178 1.23 -9.33 42.31
CA PRO A 178 0.77 -9.76 43.63
C PRO A 178 1.81 -9.48 44.70
N ALA A 179 1.39 -8.91 45.84
CA ALA A 179 2.27 -8.55 46.94
C ALA A 179 3.00 -9.77 47.53
N GLU A 180 2.34 -10.93 47.52
CA GLU A 180 2.85 -12.18 48.10
C GLU A 180 3.72 -13.01 47.12
N ASP A 181 3.59 -12.82 45.81
CA ASP A 181 4.31 -13.59 44.79
C ASP A 181 5.00 -12.70 43.75
N LEU A 182 6.16 -12.19 44.16
CA LEU A 182 6.94 -11.23 43.42
C LEU A 182 7.97 -11.92 42.49
N PRO A 183 8.14 -11.41 41.26
CA PRO A 183 9.11 -11.94 40.31
C PRO A 183 10.55 -11.73 40.78
N PRO A 184 11.48 -12.59 40.34
CA PRO A 184 12.90 -12.41 40.63
C PRO A 184 13.42 -11.11 39.99
N MET A 185 14.00 -10.24 40.81
CA MET A 185 14.51 -8.95 40.38
C MET A 185 15.65 -9.09 39.37
N GLY A 186 15.66 -8.20 38.38
CA GLY A 186 16.71 -8.18 37.35
C GLY A 186 16.68 -9.36 36.37
N ARG A 187 15.68 -10.26 36.46
CA ARG A 187 15.52 -11.38 35.53
C ARG A 187 14.41 -11.11 34.52
N PRO A 188 14.60 -11.50 33.25
CA PRO A 188 13.54 -11.42 32.25
C PRO A 188 12.39 -12.39 32.57
N VAL A 189 11.20 -11.84 32.71
CA VAL A 189 9.94 -12.56 32.94
C VAL A 189 8.93 -12.20 31.85
N ALA A 190 8.09 -13.14 31.46
CA ALA A 190 6.99 -12.89 30.55
C ALA A 190 5.79 -12.31 31.31
N THR A 191 5.06 -11.41 30.63
CA THR A 191 3.84 -10.77 31.11
C THR A 191 2.77 -10.85 30.03
N GLU A 192 1.51 -10.87 30.44
CA GLU A 192 0.37 -11.02 29.53
C GLU A 192 0.28 -9.86 28.51
N GLN A 193 0.66 -8.65 28.91
CA GLN A 193 0.43 -7.44 28.10
C GLN A 193 1.67 -6.85 27.45
N TYR A 194 2.84 -7.00 28.08
CA TYR A 194 4.06 -6.33 27.65
C TYR A 194 5.13 -7.29 27.14
N GLY A 195 4.82 -8.60 27.12
CA GLY A 195 5.76 -9.64 26.71
C GLY A 195 6.88 -9.79 27.74
N VAL A 196 8.11 -10.02 27.26
CA VAL A 196 9.26 -10.28 28.14
C VAL A 196 9.89 -8.97 28.63
N VAL A 197 9.77 -8.72 29.93
CA VAL A 197 10.24 -7.51 30.62
C VAL A 197 11.14 -7.86 31.80
N VAL A 198 11.87 -6.86 32.30
CA VAL A 198 12.68 -6.98 33.52
C VAL A 198 12.14 -5.98 34.53
N PHE A 199 11.77 -6.45 35.72
CA PHE A 199 11.37 -5.60 36.83
C PHE A 199 12.59 -5.01 37.52
N THR A 200 12.54 -3.69 37.76
CA THR A 200 13.68 -2.91 38.26
C THR A 200 13.49 -2.37 39.66
N ASP A 201 12.27 -1.94 40.02
CA ASP A 201 12.05 -1.28 41.30
C ASP A 201 10.65 -1.54 41.87
N VAL A 202 10.53 -1.35 43.19
CA VAL A 202 9.32 -1.52 43.98
C VAL A 202 8.82 -0.16 44.42
N SER A 203 7.71 0.29 43.84
CA SER A 203 7.06 1.53 44.29
C SER A 203 6.46 1.37 45.70
N GLY A 204 6.07 0.14 46.10
CA GLY A 204 5.46 -0.15 47.40
C GLY A 204 3.99 0.31 47.52
N GLU A 205 3.47 1.02 46.52
CA GLU A 205 2.09 1.48 46.44
C GLU A 205 1.15 0.35 46.02
N LEU A 206 0.04 0.20 46.75
CA LEU A 206 -1.06 -0.69 46.37
C LEU A 206 -1.74 -0.18 45.11
N ALA A 207 -2.06 -1.09 44.20
CA ALA A 207 -2.72 -0.77 42.95
C ALA A 207 -4.21 -0.57 43.16
N GLU A 208 -4.71 0.59 42.74
CA GLU A 208 -6.14 0.90 42.79
C GLU A 208 -6.94 -0.05 41.89
N LEU A 209 -8.02 -0.62 42.44
CA LEU A 209 -8.88 -1.59 41.75
C LEU A 209 -9.44 -1.04 40.42
N SER A 210 -9.77 0.25 40.37
CA SER A 210 -10.26 0.94 39.15
C SER A 210 -9.25 0.92 38.00
N ALA A 211 -7.96 1.13 38.31
CA ALA A 211 -6.88 1.07 37.32
C ALA A 211 -6.59 -0.38 36.89
N LEU A 212 -6.68 -1.33 37.82
CA LEU A 212 -6.54 -2.77 37.53
C LEU A 212 -7.63 -3.23 36.55
N THR A 213 -8.91 -2.95 36.83
CA THR A 213 -10.03 -3.35 35.96
C THR A 213 -9.94 -2.71 34.58
N ALA A 214 -9.51 -1.44 34.49
CA ALA A 214 -9.46 -0.71 33.23
C ALA A 214 -8.32 -1.15 32.30
N PHE A 215 -7.17 -1.53 32.86
CA PHE A 215 -5.95 -1.72 32.08
C PHE A 215 -5.32 -3.10 32.20
N TYR A 216 -5.62 -3.91 33.21
CA TYR A 216 -4.90 -5.16 33.53
C TYR A 216 -5.86 -6.34 33.80
N PRO A 217 -6.33 -7.05 32.75
CA PRO A 217 -7.35 -8.09 32.88
C PRO A 217 -6.96 -9.28 33.79
N HIS A 218 -5.68 -9.67 33.88
CA HIS A 218 -5.26 -10.74 34.80
C HIS A 218 -5.53 -10.38 36.27
N ALA A 219 -5.43 -9.10 36.63
CA ALA A 219 -5.65 -8.65 38.00
C ALA A 219 -7.12 -8.77 38.45
N MET A 220 -8.06 -8.94 37.51
CA MET A 220 -9.46 -9.23 37.79
C MET A 220 -9.73 -10.71 38.12
N ARG A 221 -8.78 -11.60 37.81
CA ARG A 221 -8.94 -13.06 37.95
C ARG A 221 -8.41 -13.60 39.28
N ALA A 222 -7.87 -12.73 40.13
CA ALA A 222 -7.10 -13.14 41.28
C ALA A 222 -7.44 -12.31 42.52
N ASP A 223 -7.70 -12.98 43.64
CA ASP A 223 -7.97 -12.37 44.95
C ASP A 223 -6.66 -12.00 45.66
N PHE A 224 -5.76 -11.28 44.96
CA PHE A 224 -4.50 -10.81 45.52
C PHE A 224 -4.49 -9.30 45.69
N ASP A 225 -3.80 -8.84 46.73
CA ASP A 225 -3.38 -7.45 46.80
C ASP A 225 -2.26 -7.19 45.78
N PHE A 226 -2.49 -6.26 44.86
CA PHE A 226 -1.52 -5.92 43.83
C PHE A 226 -0.71 -4.68 44.24
N VAL A 227 0.60 -4.73 44.01
CA VAL A 227 1.52 -3.59 44.17
C VAL A 227 2.08 -3.15 42.82
N TRP A 228 2.24 -1.84 42.64
CA TRP A 228 2.88 -1.31 41.44
C TRP A 228 4.37 -1.58 41.45
N ARG A 229 4.89 -2.06 40.31
CA ARG A 229 6.34 -2.11 40.05
C ARG A 229 6.71 -1.53 38.71
N THR A 230 7.92 -0.95 38.66
CA THR A 230 8.47 -0.43 37.42
C THR A 230 9.17 -1.54 36.64
N TRP A 231 9.02 -1.48 35.32
CA TRP A 231 9.66 -2.43 34.41
C TRP A 231 10.39 -1.71 33.29
N ARG A 232 11.35 -2.43 32.71
CA ARG A 232 12.01 -2.05 31.46
C ARG A 232 12.00 -3.22 30.50
N LEU A 233 12.17 -2.91 29.23
CA LEU A 233 12.42 -3.95 28.23
C LEU A 233 13.72 -4.68 28.56
N ALA A 234 13.69 -6.01 28.41
CA ALA A 234 14.89 -6.83 28.54
C ALA A 234 15.88 -6.51 27.41
N THR A 235 17.16 -6.41 27.75
CA THR A 235 18.24 -6.25 26.76
C THR A 235 18.48 -7.55 26.01
N LEU A 236 19.11 -7.48 24.83
CA LEU A 236 19.43 -8.69 24.07
C LEU A 236 20.31 -9.66 24.86
N THR A 237 21.28 -9.14 25.62
CA THR A 237 22.18 -9.94 26.47
C THR A 237 21.41 -10.68 27.57
N GLU A 238 20.49 -9.99 28.24
CA GLU A 238 19.65 -10.60 29.28
C GLU A 238 18.77 -11.71 28.69
N LEU A 239 18.12 -11.46 27.56
CA LEU A 239 17.27 -12.44 26.87
C LEU A 239 18.03 -13.68 26.39
N ILE A 240 19.32 -13.56 26.08
CA ILE A 240 20.17 -14.69 25.69
C ILE A 240 20.54 -15.53 26.92
N ARG A 241 20.81 -14.87 28.06
CA ARG A 241 21.17 -15.53 29.33
C ARG A 241 19.99 -16.21 30.03
N THR A 242 18.75 -15.83 29.71
CA THR A 242 17.56 -16.45 30.31
C THR A 242 17.33 -17.86 29.80
N TRP A 243 17.17 -18.79 30.75
CA TRP A 243 16.76 -20.16 30.48
C TRP A 243 15.25 -20.22 30.20
N PRO A 244 14.81 -20.92 29.13
CA PRO A 244 13.40 -21.04 28.82
C PRO A 244 12.68 -21.93 29.84
N ALA A 245 11.40 -21.62 30.10
CA ALA A 245 10.52 -22.55 30.80
C ALA A 245 10.32 -23.83 29.97
N ARG A 246 10.23 -24.97 30.66
CA ARG A 246 9.98 -26.29 30.03
C ARG A 246 8.50 -26.52 29.71
N ARG A 247 7.61 -25.83 30.41
CA ARG A 247 6.16 -25.91 30.25
C ARG A 247 5.62 -24.51 29.96
N GLU A 248 4.49 -24.47 29.26
CA GLU A 248 3.75 -23.23 29.07
C GLU A 248 3.11 -22.79 30.39
N ALA A 249 2.79 -21.50 30.49
CA ALA A 249 2.23 -20.93 31.70
C ALA A 249 0.81 -21.47 31.93
N GLY A 250 0.53 -21.90 33.17
CA GLY A 250 -0.80 -22.35 33.58
C GLY A 250 -1.73 -21.19 33.92
N GLU A 251 -2.99 -21.50 34.21
CA GLU A 251 -4.00 -20.50 34.61
C GLU A 251 -3.57 -19.68 35.84
N MET A 252 -2.95 -20.32 36.84
CA MET A 252 -2.45 -19.64 38.04
C MET A 252 -1.35 -18.62 37.72
N GLU A 253 -0.43 -18.97 36.81
CA GLU A 253 0.66 -18.08 36.41
C GLU A 253 0.16 -16.92 35.55
N HIS A 254 -0.89 -17.16 34.76
CA HIS A 254 -1.60 -16.10 34.05
C HIS A 254 -2.39 -15.18 34.99
N SER A 255 -3.05 -15.71 36.02
CA SER A 255 -3.74 -14.91 37.06
C SER A 255 -2.75 -14.08 37.89
N ARG A 256 -1.56 -14.62 38.15
CA ARG A 256 -0.45 -13.88 38.77
C ARG A 256 0.08 -12.73 37.89
N GLY A 257 -0.11 -12.82 36.58
CA GLY A 257 0.32 -11.81 35.60
C GLY A 257 1.77 -11.91 35.15
N TRP A 258 2.57 -12.84 35.71
CA TRP A 258 3.95 -13.06 35.28
C TRP A 258 4.37 -14.54 35.35
N TRP A 259 5.24 -14.95 34.42
CA TRP A 259 5.80 -16.30 34.35
C TRP A 259 7.21 -16.33 33.76
N GLN A 260 7.86 -17.48 33.87
CA GLN A 260 9.13 -17.70 33.21
C GLN A 260 8.89 -17.86 31.70
N PRO A 261 9.58 -17.09 30.84
CA PRO A 261 9.29 -17.07 29.41
C PRO A 261 9.61 -18.41 28.74
N THR A 262 8.75 -18.83 27.83
CA THR A 262 8.96 -20.00 26.99
C THR A 262 9.97 -19.71 25.87
N LEU A 263 10.45 -20.76 25.19
CA LEU A 263 11.39 -20.60 24.08
C LEU A 263 10.78 -19.78 22.91
N THR A 264 9.48 -19.90 22.67
CA THR A 264 8.76 -19.18 21.61
C THR A 264 8.69 -17.68 21.93
N GLU A 265 8.34 -17.33 23.17
CA GLU A 265 8.32 -15.95 23.65
C GLU A 265 9.72 -15.31 23.62
N LEU A 266 10.75 -16.05 24.06
CA LEU A 266 12.15 -15.58 23.99
C LEU A 266 12.60 -15.33 22.56
N ARG A 267 12.20 -16.16 21.59
CA ARG A 267 12.54 -15.94 20.16
C ARG A 267 11.96 -14.63 19.64
N VAL A 268 10.69 -14.33 19.96
CA VAL A 268 10.03 -13.07 19.57
C VAL A 268 10.71 -11.88 20.25
N ALA A 269 10.96 -11.98 21.56
CA ALA A 269 11.63 -10.92 22.33
C ALA A 269 13.04 -10.62 21.78
N ARG A 270 13.84 -11.67 21.51
CA ARG A 270 15.20 -11.53 20.93
C ARG A 270 15.17 -10.87 19.55
N ARG A 271 14.19 -11.22 18.70
CA ARG A 271 14.01 -10.60 17.38
C ARG A 271 13.70 -9.10 17.51
N ASN A 272 12.80 -8.74 18.41
CA ASN A 272 12.43 -7.34 18.65
C ASN A 272 13.61 -6.55 19.24
N ALA A 273 14.34 -7.12 20.19
CA ALA A 273 15.52 -6.48 20.79
C ALA A 273 16.61 -6.20 19.73
N ARG A 274 16.90 -7.16 18.84
CA ARG A 274 17.84 -6.96 17.71
C ARG A 274 17.40 -5.82 16.79
N MET A 275 16.10 -5.72 16.49
CA MET A 275 15.58 -4.65 15.65
C MET A 275 15.73 -3.28 16.33
N ILE A 276 15.47 -3.19 17.64
CA ILE A 276 15.61 -1.95 18.41
C ILE A 276 17.08 -1.51 18.45
N GLU A 277 18.02 -2.43 18.72
CA GLU A 277 19.46 -2.13 18.71
C GLU A 277 19.94 -1.66 17.33
N ARG A 278 19.49 -2.30 16.24
CA ARG A 278 19.83 -1.88 14.87
C ARG A 278 19.31 -0.47 14.57
N ARG A 279 18.09 -0.14 15.00
CA ARG A 279 17.51 1.20 14.82
C ARG A 279 18.27 2.27 15.62
N ARG A 280 18.71 1.95 16.84
CA ARG A 280 19.54 2.85 17.66
C ARG A 280 20.88 3.12 16.95
N ARG A 281 21.61 2.07 16.55
CA ARG A 281 22.87 2.21 15.79
C ARG A 281 22.71 3.06 14.52
N ASN A 282 21.66 2.81 13.73
CA ASN A 282 21.41 3.60 12.53
C ASN A 282 21.07 5.07 12.81
N ARG A 283 20.46 5.38 13.97
CA ARG A 283 20.18 6.76 14.38
C ARG A 283 21.46 7.46 14.82
N ASP A 284 22.33 6.77 15.54
CA ASP A 284 23.59 7.32 16.04
C ASP A 284 24.56 7.59 14.88
N LEU A 285 24.63 6.67 13.90
CA LEU A 285 25.40 6.86 12.65
C LEU A 285 24.88 7.98 11.74
N ARG A 286 23.62 8.42 11.91
CA ARG A 286 23.05 9.56 11.16
C ARG A 286 23.22 10.89 11.89
N ARG A 287 23.63 10.86 13.16
CA ARG A 287 23.84 12.03 14.01
C ARG A 287 25.32 12.38 14.18
N SER A 288 26.21 11.42 13.91
CA SER A 288 27.65 11.61 13.75
C SER A 288 28.00 11.94 12.31
#